data_AF-A1DK46-F1
#
_entry.id   AF-A1DK46-F1
#
_cell.length_a   1.000
_cell.length_b   1.000
_cell.length_c   1.000
_cell.angle_alpha   90.00
_cell.angle_beta   90.00
_cell.angle_gamma   90.00
#
_symmetry.space_group_name_H-M   'P 1'
#
loop_
_entity.id
_entity.type
_entity.pdbx_description
1 polymer ?
#
loop_
_entity_poly.entity_id
_entity_poly.type
_entity_poly.pdbx_seq_one_letter_code
_entity_poly.pdbx_strand_id
1 'polypeptide(L)'
;MFTGNDSFPRPSSSASSIGSHVSGISHPPGSRKRRKSTIIADVPSDVLLRRVDDWDDGQVKPQWSLLDRPHPVPTPHTTRRKKNSRFEIPPERTLENIDQLISQSTIEEEIKELKQQKRLLRNRQAALDSRQRKRHRTEELEEQKKQLTSVITDLEEALCNSRAREAELLGDKGELAAAIQQIAQYIDGLHEDKDEPIHANTIEVAELRKSNIILRETMEKIKATVEIVLTSASAS
;
A
#
# COMPACT_ATOMS: atom_id res chain seq x y z
N MET A 1 53.40 12.23 -29.09
CA MET A 1 52.75 12.53 -27.79
C MET A 1 51.68 11.47 -27.59
N PHE A 2 52.03 10.41 -26.85
CA PHE A 2 51.40 9.98 -25.58
C PHE A 2 49.91 9.61 -25.74
N THR A 3 49.61 8.32 -25.96
CA THR A 3 49.04 7.34 -25.00
C THR A 3 47.62 7.70 -24.52
N GLY A 4 46.64 6.81 -24.43
CA GLY A 4 46.71 5.37 -24.50
C GLY A 4 45.35 4.66 -24.43
N ASN A 5 45.44 3.36 -24.67
CA ASN A 5 44.48 2.33 -24.29
C ASN A 5 44.28 2.36 -22.77
N ASP A 6 43.03 2.44 -22.32
CA ASP A 6 42.65 1.98 -20.98
C ASP A 6 41.56 0.92 -21.07
N SER A 7 42.05 -0.33 -20.96
CA SER A 7 41.26 -1.53 -20.72
C SER A 7 40.95 -1.60 -19.24
N PHE A 8 39.68 -1.49 -18.85
CA PHE A 8 39.28 -1.76 -17.47
C PHE A 8 38.98 -3.26 -17.29
N PRO A 9 39.62 -3.95 -16.32
CA PRO A 9 39.31 -5.32 -15.99
C PRO A 9 38.07 -5.38 -15.08
N ARG A 10 37.15 -6.32 -15.38
CA ARG A 10 36.06 -6.69 -14.47
C ARG A 10 36.63 -7.48 -13.28
N PRO A 11 36.30 -7.16 -12.03
CA PRO A 11 36.65 -8.00 -10.90
C PRO A 11 35.74 -9.24 -10.85
N SER A 12 36.39 -10.40 -10.77
CA SER A 12 35.82 -11.69 -10.40
C SER A 12 35.59 -11.74 -8.89
N SER A 13 34.36 -11.97 -8.45
CA SER A 13 34.08 -12.31 -7.05
C SER A 13 33.89 -13.83 -6.93
N SER A 14 34.84 -14.45 -6.26
CA SER A 14 34.85 -15.84 -5.80
C SER A 14 34.31 -15.97 -4.38
N ALA A 15 33.55 -17.05 -4.15
CA ALA A 15 33.30 -17.74 -2.86
C ALA A 15 32.57 -16.94 -1.76
N SER A 16 31.55 -17.49 -1.08
CA SER A 16 31.77 -18.63 -0.19
C SER A 16 30.45 -19.34 0.15
N SER A 17 30.50 -20.66 -0.01
CA SER A 17 29.62 -21.63 0.59
C SER A 17 29.74 -21.58 2.11
N ILE A 18 28.63 -21.32 2.80
CA ILE A 18 28.49 -21.57 4.25
C ILE A 18 27.38 -22.61 4.40
N GLY A 19 27.81 -23.85 4.54
CA GLY A 19 26.99 -24.93 5.08
C GLY A 19 26.75 -24.67 6.57
N SER A 20 25.49 -24.51 6.95
CA SER A 20 25.06 -24.52 8.34
C SER A 20 24.33 -25.83 8.61
N HIS A 21 25.02 -26.73 9.30
CA HIS A 21 24.48 -27.92 9.91
C HIS A 21 23.45 -27.54 10.99
N VAL A 22 22.17 -27.81 10.76
CA VAL A 22 21.17 -27.81 11.84
C VAL A 22 21.08 -29.23 12.38
N SER A 23 21.56 -29.36 13.61
CA SER A 23 21.44 -30.54 14.47
C SER A 23 20.00 -31.06 14.50
N GLY A 24 19.88 -32.37 14.33
CA GLY A 24 18.63 -33.11 14.43
C GLY A 24 17.99 -32.92 15.81
N ILE A 25 16.87 -32.23 15.83
CA ILE A 25 15.94 -32.23 16.94
C ILE A 25 14.99 -33.41 16.71
N SER A 26 15.28 -34.53 17.35
CA SER A 26 14.37 -35.68 17.44
C SER A 26 13.10 -35.27 18.18
N HIS A 27 11.97 -35.22 17.47
CA HIS A 27 10.64 -35.06 18.08
C HIS A 27 9.98 -36.43 18.29
N PRO A 28 9.25 -36.64 19.41
CA PRO A 28 8.53 -37.87 19.68
C PRO A 28 7.39 -38.09 18.66
N PRO A 29 7.12 -39.34 18.25
CA PRO A 29 6.06 -39.62 17.29
C PRO A 29 4.70 -39.53 17.98
N GLY A 30 3.98 -38.43 17.76
CA GLY A 30 2.61 -38.32 18.26
C GLY A 30 2.07 -36.91 18.41
N SER A 31 2.02 -36.12 17.35
CA SER A 31 1.11 -34.97 17.34
C SER A 31 0.66 -34.61 15.92
N ARG A 32 -0.63 -34.31 15.82
CA ARG A 32 -1.45 -34.30 14.62
C ARG A 32 -1.02 -33.20 13.62
N LYS A 33 -1.08 -33.55 12.34
CA LYS A 33 -0.91 -32.67 11.18
C LYS A 33 -1.80 -31.41 11.29
N ARG A 34 -1.23 -30.26 11.66
CA ARG A 34 -1.75 -28.95 11.20
C ARG A 34 -0.96 -28.58 9.96
N ARG A 35 -1.62 -28.64 8.80
CA ARG A 35 -1.09 -28.10 7.54
C ARG A 35 -0.86 -26.60 7.76
N LYS A 36 0.41 -26.17 7.71
CA LYS A 36 0.75 -24.76 7.52
C LYS A 36 0.30 -24.39 6.10
N SER A 37 -0.68 -23.50 5.99
CA SER A 37 -1.13 -22.93 4.72
C SER A 37 -0.01 -22.07 4.14
N THR A 38 0.74 -22.64 3.20
CA THR A 38 1.61 -21.90 2.28
C THR A 38 0.77 -21.61 1.05
N ILE A 39 0.02 -20.51 1.04
CA ILE A 39 -0.74 -20.07 -0.14
C ILE A 39 -0.81 -18.54 -0.15
N ILE A 40 0.32 -17.84 -0.24
CA ILE A 40 0.33 -16.42 -0.65
C ILE A 40 1.65 -16.15 -1.40
N ALA A 41 1.86 -16.81 -2.54
CA ALA A 41 2.96 -16.47 -3.45
C ALA A 41 2.46 -16.23 -4.88
N ASP A 42 1.35 -16.87 -5.28
CA ASP A 42 0.85 -16.84 -6.66
C ASP A 42 -0.51 -16.14 -6.82
N VAL A 43 -0.88 -15.22 -5.91
CA VAL A 43 -2.14 -14.47 -6.02
C VAL A 43 -1.89 -13.16 -6.78
N PRO A 44 -2.51 -12.94 -7.96
CA PRO A 44 -2.40 -11.70 -8.70
C PRO A 44 -2.84 -10.50 -7.85
N SER A 45 -2.15 -9.37 -7.99
CA SER A 45 -2.39 -8.12 -7.25
C SER A 45 -3.85 -7.65 -7.28
N ASP A 46 -4.54 -7.89 -8.38
CA ASP A 46 -5.93 -7.46 -8.59
C ASP A 46 -6.92 -8.27 -7.73
N VAL A 47 -6.56 -9.50 -7.37
CA VAL A 47 -7.35 -10.38 -6.48
C VAL A 47 -7.13 -10.01 -5.03
N LEU A 48 -5.96 -9.44 -4.67
CA LEU A 48 -5.71 -8.92 -3.34
C LEU A 48 -6.45 -7.60 -3.11
N LEU A 49 -6.50 -6.71 -4.11
CA LEU A 49 -7.22 -5.44 -4.03
C LEU A 49 -8.73 -5.64 -3.82
N ARG A 50 -9.37 -6.56 -4.55
CA ARG A 50 -10.80 -6.89 -4.34
C ARG A 50 -11.09 -7.50 -2.96
N ARG A 51 -10.07 -8.05 -2.29
CA ARG A 51 -10.20 -8.65 -0.96
C ARG A 51 -10.03 -7.65 0.17
N VAL A 52 -9.46 -6.48 -0.12
CA VAL A 52 -9.38 -5.34 0.81
C VAL A 52 -10.73 -4.64 0.89
N ASP A 53 -11.50 -4.59 -0.19
CA ASP A 53 -12.86 -4.01 -0.20
C ASP A 53 -13.89 -4.85 0.60
N ASP A 54 -13.64 -6.15 0.76
CA ASP A 54 -14.46 -7.08 1.58
C ASP A 54 -14.03 -7.11 3.06
N TRP A 55 -13.07 -6.27 3.46
CA TRP A 55 -12.64 -6.18 4.85
C TRP A 55 -13.65 -5.35 5.65
N ASP A 56 -14.76 -6.00 6.00
CA ASP A 56 -15.80 -5.49 6.89
C ASP A 56 -15.17 -5.04 8.22
N ASP A 57 -15.15 -3.71 8.44
CA ASP A 57 -14.68 -3.01 9.64
C ASP A 57 -15.59 -3.31 10.83
N GLY A 58 -15.61 -4.56 11.30
CA GLY A 58 -15.89 -4.92 12.70
C GLY A 58 -17.15 -4.34 13.37
N GLN A 59 -18.20 -3.96 12.62
CA GLN A 59 -19.48 -3.48 13.16
C GLN A 59 -20.53 -4.58 13.27
N VAL A 60 -20.23 -5.81 12.86
CA VAL A 60 -21.06 -6.96 13.22
C VAL A 60 -20.55 -7.53 14.54
N LYS A 61 -21.15 -7.05 15.64
CA LYS A 61 -21.17 -7.81 16.90
C LYS A 61 -21.49 -9.26 16.53
N PRO A 62 -20.72 -10.28 16.99
CA PRO A 62 -21.15 -11.65 16.80
C PRO A 62 -22.44 -11.80 17.61
N GLN A 63 -23.58 -11.70 16.92
CA GLN A 63 -24.86 -12.14 17.41
C GLN A 63 -24.75 -13.65 17.45
N TRP A 64 -24.22 -14.17 18.56
CA TRP A 64 -24.41 -15.56 18.94
C TRP A 64 -25.92 -15.78 18.99
N SER A 65 -26.49 -16.30 17.90
CA SER A 65 -27.85 -16.81 17.86
C SER A 65 -27.93 -17.99 18.81
N LEU A 66 -28.26 -17.65 20.04
CA LEU A 66 -28.47 -18.56 21.15
C LEU A 66 -29.87 -19.17 21.01
N LEU A 67 -30.11 -19.93 19.95
CA LEU A 67 -31.31 -20.76 19.85
C LEU A 67 -31.04 -22.00 18.99
N ASP A 68 -31.31 -23.15 19.60
CA ASP A 68 -31.50 -24.48 18.99
C ASP A 68 -30.27 -25.29 18.54
N ARG A 69 -29.47 -25.69 19.52
CA ARG A 69 -28.98 -27.09 19.58
C ARG A 69 -29.12 -27.62 21.01
N PRO A 70 -29.89 -28.70 21.26
CA PRO A 70 -29.92 -29.35 22.57
C PRO A 70 -28.66 -30.20 22.70
N HIS A 71 -27.53 -29.55 23.00
CA HIS A 71 -26.43 -30.23 23.64
C HIS A 71 -26.86 -30.56 25.06
N PRO A 72 -26.66 -31.80 25.57
CA PRO A 72 -26.96 -32.10 26.95
C PRO A 72 -26.11 -31.17 27.81
N VAL A 73 -26.77 -30.20 28.43
CA VAL A 73 -26.20 -29.29 29.40
C VAL A 73 -25.57 -30.19 30.46
N PRO A 74 -24.25 -30.11 30.72
CA PRO A 74 -23.70 -30.72 31.91
C PRO A 74 -24.47 -30.07 33.05
N THR A 75 -25.35 -30.84 33.69
CA THR A 75 -26.01 -30.38 34.91
C THR A 75 -24.92 -29.83 35.81
N PRO A 76 -25.10 -28.68 36.45
CA PRO A 76 -24.19 -28.26 37.49
C PRO A 76 -24.38 -29.26 38.63
N HIS A 77 -23.75 -30.43 38.54
CA HIS A 77 -23.28 -31.14 39.72
C HIS A 77 -22.47 -30.07 40.40
N THR A 78 -23.11 -29.48 41.41
CA THR A 78 -22.56 -28.42 42.22
C THR A 78 -21.12 -28.82 42.45
N THR A 79 -20.17 -28.10 41.85
CA THR A 79 -18.79 -28.28 42.25
C THR A 79 -18.80 -27.71 43.64
N ARG A 80 -19.19 -28.55 44.61
CA ARG A 80 -18.97 -28.36 46.02
C ARG A 80 -17.47 -28.28 46.07
N ARG A 81 -16.96 -27.05 45.87
CA ARG A 81 -15.60 -26.68 46.17
C ARG A 81 -15.49 -27.15 47.59
N LYS A 82 -14.73 -28.24 47.78
CA LYS A 82 -14.44 -28.78 49.10
C LYS A 82 -14.09 -27.55 49.91
N LYS A 83 -14.91 -27.22 50.92
CA LYS A 83 -14.67 -26.04 51.75
C LYS A 83 -13.23 -26.22 52.21
N ASN A 84 -12.33 -25.40 51.69
CA ASN A 84 -10.92 -25.56 51.96
C ASN A 84 -10.81 -25.39 53.46
N SER A 85 -10.48 -26.48 54.18
CA SER A 85 -9.80 -26.31 55.44
C SER A 85 -8.56 -25.50 55.08
N ARG A 86 -8.60 -24.22 55.41
CA ARG A 86 -7.58 -23.25 55.05
C ARG A 86 -6.38 -23.62 55.91
N PHE A 87 -5.50 -24.46 55.37
CA PHE A 87 -4.21 -24.73 55.97
C PHE A 87 -3.45 -23.41 55.97
N GLU A 88 -3.45 -22.74 57.12
CA GLU A 88 -2.65 -21.56 57.32
C GLU A 88 -1.18 -21.98 57.41
N ILE A 89 -0.36 -21.29 56.62
CA ILE A 89 1.09 -21.44 56.68
C ILE A 89 1.56 -20.30 57.57
N PRO A 90 2.12 -20.59 58.76
CA PRO A 90 2.72 -19.57 59.59
C PRO A 90 3.71 -18.73 58.77
N PRO A 91 3.73 -17.39 58.91
CA PRO A 91 4.57 -16.52 58.09
C PRO A 91 6.07 -16.82 58.23
N GLU A 92 6.49 -17.44 59.34
CA GLU A 92 7.87 -17.85 59.62
C GLU A 92 8.32 -19.06 58.78
N ARG A 93 7.38 -19.84 58.22
CA ARG A 93 7.67 -21.02 57.40
C ARG A 93 7.72 -20.65 55.92
N THR A 94 8.91 -20.41 55.42
CA THR A 94 9.21 -20.05 54.02
C THR A 94 9.76 -21.24 53.23
N LEU A 95 9.81 -21.14 51.89
CA LEU A 95 10.42 -22.18 51.03
C LEU A 95 11.89 -22.42 51.36
N GLU A 96 12.58 -21.40 51.87
CA GLU A 96 13.99 -21.41 52.25
C GLU A 96 14.23 -22.22 53.53
N ASN A 97 13.34 -22.06 54.51
CA ASN A 97 13.53 -22.63 55.85
C ASN A 97 12.82 -23.98 56.03
N ILE A 98 11.78 -24.27 55.25
CA ILE A 98 10.91 -25.44 55.47
C ILE A 98 11.63 -26.79 55.34
N ASP A 99 12.70 -26.85 54.54
CA ASP A 99 13.50 -28.07 54.39
C ASP A 99 14.35 -28.37 55.61
N GLN A 100 14.85 -27.33 56.28
CA GLN A 100 15.59 -27.47 57.53
C GLN A 100 14.64 -27.94 58.65
N LEU A 101 13.44 -27.36 58.74
CA LEU A 101 12.41 -27.77 59.71
C LEU A 101 11.96 -29.23 59.51
N ILE A 102 11.84 -29.70 58.26
CA ILE A 102 11.53 -31.11 57.97
C ILE A 102 12.64 -32.05 58.45
N SER A 103 13.90 -31.62 58.35
CA SER A 103 15.05 -32.45 58.76
C SER A 103 15.26 -32.50 60.28
N GLN A 104 14.87 -31.46 61.00
CA GLN A 104 15.04 -31.34 62.46
C GLN A 104 13.87 -31.93 63.26
N SER A 105 12.69 -32.09 62.63
CA SER A 105 11.51 -32.66 63.28
C SER A 105 11.64 -34.18 63.40
N THR A 106 11.39 -34.70 64.60
CA THR A 106 11.38 -36.15 64.90
C THR A 106 9.96 -36.72 64.95
N ILE A 107 8.95 -35.85 64.99
CA ILE A 107 7.52 -36.21 65.06
C ILE A 107 6.98 -36.42 63.65
N GLU A 108 6.46 -37.62 63.38
CA GLU A 108 6.02 -38.02 62.03
C GLU A 108 4.83 -37.19 61.51
N GLU A 109 3.94 -36.75 62.40
CA GLU A 109 2.81 -35.89 62.05
C GLU A 109 3.27 -34.49 61.62
N GLU A 110 4.22 -33.89 62.33
CA GLU A 110 4.78 -32.58 62.01
C GLU A 110 5.50 -32.59 60.65
N ILE A 111 6.25 -33.65 60.36
CA ILE A 111 6.90 -33.84 59.06
C ILE A 111 5.87 -33.87 57.92
N LYS A 112 4.70 -34.51 58.13
CA LYS A 112 3.62 -34.56 57.12
C LYS A 112 3.04 -33.17 56.88
N GLU A 113 2.80 -32.39 57.93
CA GLU A 113 2.32 -31.00 57.82
C GLU A 113 3.32 -30.09 57.11
N LEU A 114 4.60 -30.15 57.49
CA LEU A 114 5.65 -29.34 56.86
C LEU A 114 5.82 -29.67 55.36
N LYS A 115 5.75 -30.95 54.98
CA LYS A 115 5.76 -31.35 53.56
C LYS A 115 4.54 -30.81 52.80
N GLN A 116 3.36 -30.81 53.42
CA GLN A 116 2.16 -30.23 52.82
C GLN A 116 2.29 -28.71 52.66
N GLN A 117 2.77 -28.01 53.69
CA GLN A 117 3.04 -26.57 53.63
C GLN A 117 4.08 -26.24 52.53
N LYS A 118 5.15 -27.03 52.39
CA LYS A 118 6.13 -26.88 51.30
C LYS A 118 5.48 -26.98 49.92
N ARG A 119 4.60 -27.94 49.71
CA ARG A 119 3.85 -28.09 48.45
C ARG A 119 2.96 -26.87 48.18
N LEU A 120 2.25 -26.38 49.21
CA LEU A 120 1.39 -25.21 49.10
C LEU A 120 2.20 -23.95 48.77
N LEU A 121 3.37 -23.74 49.39
CA LEU A 121 4.25 -22.61 49.08
C LEU A 121 4.74 -22.65 47.63
N ARG A 122 5.20 -23.82 47.14
CA ARG A 122 5.58 -23.97 45.72
C ARG A 122 4.43 -23.66 44.77
N ASN A 123 3.22 -24.13 45.09
CA ASN A 123 2.04 -23.84 44.28
C ASN A 123 1.70 -22.34 44.29
N ARG A 124 1.81 -21.67 45.45
CA ARG A 124 1.64 -20.22 45.58
C ARG A 124 2.65 -19.47 44.72
N GLN A 125 3.92 -19.86 44.77
CA GLN A 125 4.97 -19.25 43.94
C GLN A 125 4.69 -19.45 42.45
N ALA A 126 4.41 -20.69 42.02
CA ALA A 126 4.11 -20.97 40.62
C ALA A 126 2.88 -20.21 40.12
N ALA A 127 1.87 -19.98 40.97
CA ALA A 127 0.70 -19.18 40.65
C ALA A 127 1.05 -17.69 40.51
N LEU A 128 1.91 -17.14 41.38
CA LEU A 128 2.41 -15.78 41.27
C LEU A 128 3.23 -15.60 39.99
N ASP A 129 4.20 -16.48 39.72
CA ASP A 129 5.01 -16.44 38.49
C ASP A 129 4.15 -16.57 37.24
N SER A 130 3.12 -17.41 37.27
CA SER A 130 2.17 -17.55 36.16
C SER A 130 1.40 -16.24 35.89
N ARG A 131 0.92 -15.58 36.96
CA ARG A 131 0.27 -14.27 36.85
C ARG A 131 1.24 -13.22 36.33
N GLN A 132 2.48 -13.21 36.82
CA GLN A 132 3.51 -12.26 36.41
C GLN A 132 3.87 -12.44 34.92
N ARG A 133 4.13 -13.68 34.48
CA ARG A 133 4.39 -13.97 33.06
C ARG A 133 3.22 -13.57 32.16
N LYS A 134 1.99 -13.87 32.59
CA LYS A 134 0.79 -13.48 31.84
C LYS A 134 0.65 -11.96 31.74
N ARG A 135 0.91 -11.24 32.85
CA ARG A 135 0.91 -9.78 32.90
C ARG A 135 1.97 -9.18 31.96
N HIS A 136 3.20 -9.69 32.01
CA HIS A 136 4.27 -9.24 31.11
C HIS A 136 3.88 -9.44 29.63
N ARG A 137 3.32 -10.60 29.30
CA ARG A 137 2.87 -10.87 27.92
C ARG A 137 1.75 -9.93 27.47
N THR A 138 0.83 -9.56 28.36
CA THR A 138 -0.22 -8.58 28.02
C THR A 138 0.36 -7.19 27.84
N GLU A 139 1.33 -6.79 28.67
CA GLU A 139 2.04 -5.51 28.55
C GLU A 139 2.83 -5.43 27.23
N GLU A 140 3.54 -6.49 26.84
CA GLU A 140 4.24 -6.57 25.54
C GLU A 140 3.29 -6.44 24.35
N LEU A 141 2.12 -7.10 24.40
CA LEU A 141 1.13 -7.03 23.34
C LEU A 141 0.49 -5.64 23.23
N GLU A 142 0.27 -4.97 24.36
CA GLU A 142 -0.24 -3.59 24.39
C GLU A 142 0.77 -2.60 23.80
N GLU A 143 2.06 -2.75 24.13
CA GLU A 143 3.12 -1.91 23.57
C GLU A 143 3.30 -2.15 22.06
N GLN A 144 3.30 -3.41 21.61
CA GLN A 144 3.34 -3.74 20.19
C GLN A 144 2.14 -3.17 19.43
N LYS A 145 0.93 -3.28 20.00
CA LYS A 145 -0.27 -2.68 19.41
C LYS A 145 -0.09 -1.17 19.27
N LYS A 146 0.38 -0.50 20.31
CA LYS A 146 0.61 0.94 20.30
C LYS A 146 1.62 1.36 19.22
N GLN A 147 2.73 0.63 19.10
CA GLN A 147 3.73 0.86 18.05
C GLN A 147 3.15 0.69 16.65
N LEU A 148 2.41 -0.40 16.40
CA LEU A 148 1.77 -0.64 15.11
C LEU A 148 0.70 0.41 14.80
N THR A 149 -0.10 0.83 15.78
CA THR A 149 -1.07 1.92 15.60
C THR A 149 -0.38 3.23 15.23
N SER A 150 0.75 3.56 15.86
CA SER A 150 1.55 4.75 15.49
C SER A 150 2.05 4.67 14.05
N VAL A 151 2.57 3.52 13.62
CA VAL A 151 3.05 3.35 12.24
C VAL A 151 1.90 3.48 11.23
N ILE A 152 0.72 2.95 11.57
CA ILE A 152 -0.48 3.10 10.73
C ILE A 152 -0.84 4.58 10.57
N THR A 153 -0.91 5.34 11.67
CA THR A 153 -1.25 6.77 11.60
C THR A 153 -0.24 7.57 10.76
N ASP A 154 1.05 7.27 10.90
CA ASP A 154 2.10 7.95 10.14
C ASP A 154 2.00 7.64 8.63
N LEU A 155 1.69 6.39 8.28
CA LEU A 155 1.49 5.97 6.88
C LEU A 155 0.21 6.55 6.27
N GLU A 156 -0.87 6.62 7.04
CA GLU A 156 -2.13 7.25 6.62
C GLU A 156 -1.93 8.75 6.33
N GLU A 157 -1.19 9.45 7.20
CA GLU A 157 -0.85 10.86 6.99
C GLU A 157 0.02 11.04 5.73
N ALA A 158 1.04 10.19 5.53
CA ALA A 158 1.89 10.23 4.34
C ALA A 158 1.09 9.99 3.04
N LEU A 159 0.14 9.05 3.05
CA LEU A 159 -0.75 8.81 1.92
C LEU A 159 -1.68 9.99 1.65
N CYS A 160 -2.26 10.58 2.71
CA CYS A 160 -3.09 11.78 2.59
C CYS A 160 -2.31 12.94 1.96
N ASN A 161 -1.08 13.18 2.43
CA ASN A 161 -0.19 14.20 1.89
C ASN A 161 0.19 13.94 0.42
N SER A 162 0.45 12.69 0.04
CA SER A 162 0.74 12.33 -1.35
C SER A 162 -0.44 12.62 -2.27
N ARG A 163 -1.65 12.22 -1.86
CA ARG A 163 -2.89 12.46 -2.63
C ARG A 163 -3.17 13.94 -2.80
N ALA A 164 -2.94 14.75 -1.76
CA ALA A 164 -3.11 16.20 -1.85
C ALA A 164 -2.17 16.82 -2.90
N ARG A 165 -0.89 16.42 -2.92
CA ARG A 165 0.08 16.88 -3.92
C ARG A 165 -0.28 16.42 -5.33
N GLU A 166 -0.75 15.18 -5.49
CA GLU A 166 -1.20 14.68 -6.79
C GLU A 166 -2.39 15.49 -7.33
N ALA A 167 -3.35 15.84 -6.46
CA ALA A 167 -4.49 16.66 -6.84
C ALA A 167 -4.06 18.08 -7.27
N GLU A 168 -3.11 18.69 -6.56
CA GLU A 168 -2.53 20.00 -6.91
C GLU A 168 -1.85 19.94 -8.29
N LEU A 169 -0.97 18.96 -8.53
CA LEU A 169 -0.29 18.79 -9.81
C LEU A 169 -1.26 18.52 -10.98
N LEU A 170 -2.35 17.79 -10.73
CA LEU A 170 -3.40 17.59 -11.73
C LEU A 170 -4.14 18.89 -12.04
N GLY A 171 -4.38 19.73 -11.03
CA GLY A 171 -4.92 21.09 -11.19
C GLY A 171 -4.02 21.94 -12.09
N ASP A 172 -2.74 22.09 -11.72
CA ASP A 172 -1.75 22.87 -12.47
C ASP A 172 -1.62 22.39 -13.92
N LYS A 173 -1.62 21.07 -14.13
CA LYS A 173 -1.58 20.48 -15.48
C LYS A 173 -2.82 20.84 -16.29
N GLY A 174 -3.99 20.88 -15.66
CA GLY A 174 -5.24 21.31 -16.29
C GLY A 174 -5.19 22.78 -16.71
N GLU A 175 -4.68 23.65 -15.85
CA GLU A 175 -4.51 25.08 -16.14
C GLU A 175 -3.53 25.31 -17.29
N LEU A 176 -2.38 24.62 -17.28
CA LEU A 176 -1.41 24.70 -18.37
C LEU A 176 -2.01 24.23 -19.70
N ALA A 177 -2.76 23.13 -19.69
CA ALA A 177 -3.41 22.61 -20.90
C ALA A 177 -4.43 23.62 -21.46
N ALA A 178 -5.21 24.27 -20.59
CA ALA A 178 -6.14 25.31 -21.00
C ALA A 178 -5.42 26.53 -21.59
N ALA A 179 -4.30 26.96 -20.99
CA ALA A 179 -3.50 28.06 -21.52
C ALA A 179 -2.89 27.73 -22.90
N ILE A 180 -2.37 26.52 -23.07
CA ILE A 180 -1.86 26.05 -24.38
C ILE A 180 -2.97 26.08 -25.43
N GLN A 181 -4.18 25.62 -25.09
CA GLN A 181 -5.31 25.63 -26.00
C GLN A 181 -5.71 27.06 -26.42
N GLN A 182 -5.71 28.01 -25.48
CA GLN A 182 -5.99 29.41 -25.79
C GLN A 182 -4.95 30.02 -26.74
N ILE A 183 -3.67 29.72 -26.50
CA ILE A 183 -2.57 30.20 -27.37
C ILE A 183 -2.69 29.59 -28.77
N ALA A 184 -3.00 28.28 -28.87
CA ALA A 184 -3.20 27.61 -30.15
C ALA A 184 -4.34 28.26 -30.95
N GLN A 185 -5.49 28.49 -30.32
CA GLN A 185 -6.62 29.18 -30.95
C GLN A 185 -6.26 30.60 -31.41
N TYR A 186 -5.46 31.32 -30.62
CA TYR A 186 -4.99 32.65 -31.00
C TYR A 186 -4.06 32.60 -32.22
N ILE A 187 -3.15 31.64 -32.28
CA ILE A 187 -2.26 31.43 -33.43
C ILE A 187 -3.08 31.09 -34.69
N ASP A 188 -4.07 30.22 -34.57
CA ASP A 188 -4.94 29.84 -35.69
C ASP A 188 -5.72 31.06 -36.22
N GLY A 189 -6.27 31.89 -35.32
CA GLY A 189 -6.91 33.15 -35.72
C GLY A 189 -5.96 34.11 -36.45
N LEU A 190 -4.71 34.23 -36.01
CA LEU A 190 -3.71 35.04 -36.71
C LEU A 190 -3.36 34.49 -38.10
N HIS A 191 -3.39 33.17 -38.29
CA HIS A 191 -3.22 32.58 -39.62
C HIS A 191 -4.39 32.90 -40.53
N GLU A 192 -5.63 32.77 -40.04
CA GLU A 192 -6.85 33.12 -40.79
C GLU A 192 -6.84 34.60 -41.21
N ASP A 193 -6.56 35.51 -40.26
CA ASP A 193 -6.49 36.96 -40.53
C ASP A 193 -5.43 37.32 -41.58
N LYS A 194 -4.36 36.54 -41.68
CA LYS A 194 -3.30 36.73 -42.67
C LYS A 194 -3.65 36.11 -44.02
N ASP A 195 -4.25 34.92 -44.05
CA ASP A 195 -4.51 34.18 -45.27
C ASP A 195 -5.72 34.74 -46.03
N GLU A 196 -6.71 35.32 -45.34
CA GLU A 196 -7.88 35.96 -45.93
C GLU A 196 -7.53 37.07 -46.94
N PRO A 197 -6.72 38.10 -46.61
CA PRO A 197 -6.35 39.14 -47.58
C PRO A 197 -5.46 38.60 -48.71
N ILE A 198 -4.64 37.58 -48.45
CA ILE A 198 -3.83 36.93 -49.49
C ILE A 198 -4.76 36.26 -50.50
N HIS A 199 -5.77 35.54 -50.02
CA HIS A 199 -6.78 34.90 -50.85
C HIS A 199 -7.57 35.94 -51.66
N ALA A 200 -8.09 36.98 -51.00
CA ALA A 200 -8.83 38.06 -51.64
C ALA A 200 -8.01 38.76 -52.74
N ASN A 201 -6.76 39.16 -52.43
CA ASN A 201 -5.86 39.79 -53.40
C ASN A 201 -5.55 38.86 -54.58
N THR A 202 -5.41 37.55 -54.34
CA THR A 202 -5.15 36.58 -55.41
C THR A 202 -6.32 36.52 -56.40
N ILE A 203 -7.55 36.54 -55.91
CA ILE A 203 -8.77 36.59 -56.73
C ILE A 203 -8.83 37.92 -57.49
N GLU A 204 -8.66 39.04 -56.81
CA GLU A 204 -8.73 40.38 -57.41
C GLU A 204 -7.70 40.53 -58.54
N VAL A 205 -6.44 40.13 -58.30
CA VAL A 205 -5.39 40.16 -59.32
C VAL A 205 -5.75 39.29 -60.53
N ALA A 206 -6.38 38.13 -60.33
CA ALA A 206 -6.82 37.28 -61.43
C ALA A 206 -7.95 37.93 -62.25
N GLU A 207 -8.91 38.59 -61.60
CA GLU A 207 -9.99 39.33 -62.27
C GLU A 207 -9.47 40.55 -63.04
N LEU A 208 -8.58 41.34 -62.43
CA LEU A 208 -7.94 42.48 -63.07
C LEU A 208 -7.12 42.08 -64.29
N ARG A 209 -6.45 40.92 -64.25
CA ARG A 209 -5.73 40.37 -65.41
C ARG A 209 -6.69 39.98 -66.54
N LYS A 210 -7.80 39.30 -66.23
CA LYS A 210 -8.84 38.95 -67.23
C LYS A 210 -9.40 40.21 -67.88
N SER A 211 -9.76 41.21 -67.08
CA SER A 211 -10.27 42.50 -67.57
C SER A 211 -9.24 43.23 -68.43
N ASN A 212 -7.96 43.24 -68.05
CA ASN A 212 -6.89 43.82 -68.86
C ASN A 212 -6.71 43.11 -70.21
N ILE A 213 -6.82 41.78 -70.26
CA ILE A 213 -6.73 41.02 -71.50
C ILE A 213 -7.87 41.43 -72.43
N ILE A 214 -9.12 41.42 -71.93
CA ILE A 214 -10.30 41.81 -72.71
C ILE A 214 -10.15 43.24 -73.23
N LEU A 215 -9.75 44.19 -72.38
CA LEU A 215 -9.56 45.59 -72.78
C LEU A 215 -8.46 45.77 -73.82
N ARG A 216 -7.35 45.03 -73.72
CA ARG A 216 -6.30 45.06 -74.75
C ARG A 216 -6.81 44.53 -76.08
N GLU A 217 -7.52 43.39 -76.07
CA GLU A 217 -8.11 42.83 -77.28
C GLU A 217 -9.13 43.78 -77.93
N THR A 218 -9.97 44.46 -77.15
CA THR A 218 -10.91 45.45 -77.70
C THR A 218 -10.19 46.67 -78.25
N MET A 219 -9.16 47.17 -77.56
CA MET A 219 -8.33 48.29 -78.04
C MET A 219 -7.58 47.92 -79.33
N GLU A 220 -7.03 46.72 -79.44
CA GLU A 220 -6.37 46.25 -80.67
C GLU A 220 -7.35 46.14 -81.83
N LYS A 221 -8.56 45.59 -81.59
CA LYS A 221 -9.63 45.56 -82.61
C LYS A 221 -10.02 46.95 -83.08
N ILE A 222 -10.16 47.91 -82.16
CA ILE A 222 -10.47 49.31 -82.49
C ILE A 222 -9.33 49.98 -83.26
N LYS A 223 -8.07 49.76 -82.85
CA LYS A 223 -6.91 50.28 -83.58
C LYS A 223 -6.87 49.74 -85.01
N ALA A 224 -7.06 48.43 -85.18
CA ALA A 224 -7.10 47.79 -86.49
C ALA A 224 -8.23 48.36 -87.36
N THR A 225 -9.44 48.57 -86.81
CA THR A 225 -10.53 49.20 -87.57
C THR A 225 -10.21 50.65 -87.93
N VAL A 226 -9.60 51.43 -87.03
CA VAL A 226 -9.17 52.81 -87.33
C VAL A 226 -8.10 52.83 -88.43
N GLU A 227 -7.12 51.94 -88.41
CA GLU A 227 -6.09 51.82 -89.46
C GLU A 227 -6.70 51.44 -90.83
N ILE A 228 -7.65 50.51 -90.86
CA ILE A 228 -8.39 50.16 -92.08
C ILE A 228 -9.16 51.38 -92.62
N VAL A 229 -9.84 52.13 -91.75
CA VAL A 229 -10.58 53.33 -92.14
C VAL A 229 -9.63 54.41 -92.69
N LEU A 230 -8.50 54.68 -92.02
CA LEU A 230 -7.53 55.68 -92.45
C LEU A 230 -6.86 55.31 -93.79
N THR A 231 -6.50 54.05 -93.97
CA THR A 231 -5.92 53.57 -95.24
C THR A 231 -6.94 53.62 -96.39
N SER A 232 -8.21 53.31 -96.14
CA SER A 232 -9.28 53.46 -97.14
C SER A 232 -9.55 54.93 -97.52
N ALA A 233 -9.44 55.86 -96.56
CA ALA A 233 -9.60 57.30 -96.79
C ALA A 233 -8.40 57.95 -97.50
N SER A 234 -7.22 57.32 -97.47
CA SER A 234 -6.00 57.81 -98.14
C SER A 234 -5.86 57.32 -99.59
N ALA A 235 -6.64 56.30 -99.97
CA ALA A 235 -6.64 55.70 -101.32
C ALA A 235 -7.78 56.22 -102.22
N SER A 236 -8.60 57.15 -101.71
CA SER A 236 -9.65 57.87 -102.44
C SER A 236 -9.23 59.31 -102.68
#